data_AF-A0A0E3RQC6-F1
#
_entry.id   AF-A0A0E3RQC6-F1
#
_cell.length_a   1.000
_cell.length_b   1.000
_cell.length_c   1.000
_cell.angle_alpha   90.00
_cell.angle_beta   90.00
_cell.angle_gamma   90.00
#
_symmetry.space_group_name_H-M   'P 1'
#
loop_
_entity.id
_entity.type
_entity.pdbx_description
1 polymer ?
#
loop_
_entity_poly.entity_id
_entity_poly.type
_entity_poly.pdbx_seq_one_letter_code
_entity_poly.pdbx_strand_id
1 'polypeptide(L)' 'MGYPATRDDLVKFAEGKQAESDVLDLLKGISEIEYNTPDDVAREIERLESERARAPKPKEQ' A
#
# COMPACT_ATOMS: atom_id res chain seq x y z
N MET A 1 3.70 14.93 7.43
CA MET A 1 4.38 14.12 6.40
C MET A 1 4.35 14.91 5.10
N GLY A 2 5.44 14.88 4.34
CA GLY A 2 5.55 15.58 3.06
C GLY A 2 6.04 14.61 2.00
N TYR A 3 5.85 14.98 0.74
CA TYR A 3 6.40 14.25 -0.40
C TYR A 3 7.67 14.95 -0.87
N PRO A 4 8.63 14.22 -1.48
CA PRO A 4 8.60 12.79 -1.78
C PRO A 4 8.68 11.87 -0.54
N ALA A 5 8.10 10.67 -0.64
CA ALA A 5 8.08 9.66 0.42
C ALA A 5 8.28 8.26 -0.14
N THR A 6 8.99 7.40 0.60
CA THR A 6 9.18 5.99 0.22
C THR A 6 8.07 5.09 0.78
N ARG A 7 7.93 3.87 0.25
CA ARG A 7 7.04 2.84 0.83
C ARG A 7 7.24 2.69 2.34
N ASP A 8 8.50 2.59 2.78
CA ASP A 8 8.84 2.43 4.20
C ASP A 8 8.43 3.63 5.05
N ASP A 9 8.53 4.85 4.51
CA ASP A 9 8.02 6.04 5.20
C ASP A 9 6.50 5.99 5.36
N LEU A 10 5.78 5.58 4.30
CA LEU A 10 4.32 5.43 4.32
C LEU A 10 3.88 4.39 5.35
N VAL A 11 4.56 3.24 5.41
CA VAL A 11 4.31 2.19 6.39
C VAL A 11 4.56 2.70 7.81
N LYS A 12 5.72 3.33 8.07
CA LYS A 12 6.04 3.89 9.40
C LYS A 12 5.04 4.97 9.84
N PHE A 13 4.59 5.79 8.90
CA PHE A 13 3.60 6.82 9.18
C PHE A 13 2.23 6.20 9.52
N ALA A 14 1.80 5.18 8.78
CA ALA A 14 0.58 4.46 9.06
C ALA A 14 0.66 3.69 10.39
N GLU A 15 1.80 3.04 10.71
CA GLU A 15 2.05 2.39 12.00
C GLU A 15 1.97 3.39 13.15
N GLY A 16 2.63 4.55 13.01
CA GLY A 16 2.57 5.62 14.01
C GLY A 16 1.18 6.23 14.19
N LYS A 17 0.28 6.03 13.22
CA LYS A 17 -1.14 6.39 13.28
C LYS A 17 -2.05 5.27 13.78
N GLN A 18 -1.48 4.11 14.16
CA GLN A 18 -2.23 2.91 14.52
C GLN A 18 -3.20 2.47 13.41
N ALA A 19 -2.76 2.56 12.15
CA ALA A 19 -3.53 2.05 11.03
C ALA A 19 -3.77 0.54 11.16
N GLU A 20 -4.89 0.07 10.60
CA GLU A 20 -5.25 -1.34 10.60
C GLU A 20 -4.21 -2.19 9.88
N SER A 21 -4.07 -3.45 10.32
CA SER A 21 -3.13 -4.43 9.77
C SER A 21 -3.28 -4.56 8.26
N ASP A 22 -4.51 -4.64 7.75
CA ASP A 22 -4.81 -4.73 6.32
C ASP A 22 -4.25 -3.53 5.53
N VAL A 23 -4.31 -2.33 6.10
CA VAL A 23 -3.76 -1.11 5.47
C VAL A 23 -2.23 -1.17 5.44
N LEU A 24 -1.61 -1.65 6.53
CA LEU A 24 -0.16 -1.84 6.59
C LEU A 24 0.32 -2.91 5.59
N ASP A 25 -0.42 -4.01 5.46
CA ASP A 25 -0.11 -5.07 4.51
C ASP A 25 -0.29 -4.62 3.06
N LEU A 26 -1.27 -3.75 2.79
CA LEU A 26 -1.45 -3.12 1.48
C LEU A 26 -0.27 -2.20 1.15
N LEU A 27 0.13 -1.33 2.09
CA LEU A 27 1.30 -0.45 1.94
C LEU A 27 2.62 -1.22 1.87
N LYS A 28 2.72 -2.42 2.45
CA LYS A 28 3.90 -3.28 2.26
C LYS A 28 3.92 -3.95 0.89
N GLY A 29 2.77 -4.09 0.24
CA GLY A 29 2.63 -4.73 -1.07
C GLY A 29 2.87 -3.82 -2.27
N ILE A 30 2.88 -2.49 -2.09
CA ILE A 30 3.20 -1.55 -3.18
C ILE A 30 4.71 -1.54 -3.46
N SER A 31 5.09 -1.06 -4.64
CA SER A 31 6.49 -1.03 -5.08
C SER A 31 7.37 -0.16 -4.16
N GLU A 32 8.63 -0.58 -3.96
CA GLU A 32 9.62 0.23 -3.23
C GLU A 32 10.18 1.32 -4.14
N ILE A 33 9.39 2.38 -4.33
CA ILE A 33 9.76 3.56 -5.13
C ILE A 33 9.56 4.84 -4.32
N GLU A 34 10.09 5.94 -4.86
CA GLU A 34 9.84 7.26 -4.32
C GLU A 34 8.55 7.83 -4.91
N TYR A 35 7.54 7.94 -4.05
CA TYR A 35 6.27 8.54 -4.39
C TYR A 35 6.39 10.06 -4.26
N ASN A 36 5.96 10.79 -5.28
CA ASN A 36 6.09 12.25 -5.31
C ASN A 36 4.81 12.97 -4.88
N THR A 37 3.67 12.27 -4.87
CA THR A 37 2.36 12.81 -4.51
C THR A 37 1.49 11.75 -3.84
N PRO A 38 0.45 12.15 -3.08
CA PRO A 38 -0.56 11.22 -2.55
C PRO A 38 -1.28 10.43 -3.65
N ASP A 39 -1.52 11.07 -4.80
CA ASP A 39 -2.17 10.43 -5.95
C ASP A 39 -1.36 9.27 -6.52
N ASP A 40 -0.02 9.36 -6.49
CA ASP A 40 0.87 8.31 -6.95
C ASP A 40 0.75 7.05 -6.07
N VAL A 41 0.68 7.26 -4.74
CA VAL A 41 0.41 6.19 -3.77
C VAL A 41 -0.95 5.57 -3.99
N ALA A 42 -2.00 6.40 -4.15
CA ALA A 42 -3.37 5.93 -4.35
C ALA A 42 -3.52 5.07 -5.61
N ARG A 43 -2.89 5.48 -6.72
CA ARG A 43 -2.88 4.69 -7.97
C ARG A 43 -2.21 3.34 -7.81
N GLU A 44 -1.09 3.30 -7.09
CA GLU A 44 -0.37 2.05 -6.88
C GLU A 44 -1.14 1.09 -5.96
N ILE A 45 -1.83 1.64 -4.96
CA ILE A 45 -2.77 0.87 -4.13
C ILE A 45 -3.93 0.33 -4.98
N GLU A 46 -4.57 1.16 -5.81
CA GLU A 46 -5.68 0.72 -6.67
C GLU A 46 -5.24 -0.38 -7.64
N ARG A 47 -4.03 -0.26 -8.18
CA ARG A 47 -3.40 -1.30 -9.02
C ARG A 47 -3.24 -2.60 -8.24
N LEU A 48 -2.64 -2.54 -7.05
CA LEU A 48 -2.39 -3.70 -6.21
C LEU A 48 -3.69 -4.40 -5.78
N GLU A 49 -4.71 -3.62 -5.39
CA GLU A 49 -6.03 -4.16 -5.07
C GLU A 49 -6.69 -4.81 -6.28
N SER A 50 -6.58 -4.21 -7.47
CA SER A 50 -7.07 -4.79 -8.72
C SER A 50 -6.35 -6.08 -9.08
N GLU A 51 -5.03 -6.16 -8.85
CA GLU A 51 -4.23 -7.37 -9.05
C GLU A 51 -4.62 -8.47 -8.06
N ARG A 52 -4.80 -8.13 -6.77
CA ARG A 52 -5.29 -9.04 -5.73
C ARG A 52 -6.72 -9.53 -5.99
N ALA A 53 -7.60 -8.66 -6.49
CA ALA A 53 -8.97 -9.01 -6.85
C ALA A 53 -9.04 -9.91 -8.09
N ARG A 54 -8.07 -9.79 -9.00
CA ARG A 54 -7.93 -10.67 -10.19
C ARG A 54 -7.27 -12.01 -9.87
N ALA A 55 -6.43 -12.09 -8.83
CA ALA A 55 -5.93 -13.37 -8.36
C ALA A 55 -7.11 -14.19 -7.80
N PRO A 56 -7.37 -15.42 -8.29
CA PRO A 56 -8.43 -16.24 -7.75
C PRO A 56 -8.12 -16.52 -6.27
N LYS A 57 -9.03 -16.12 -5.37
CA LYS A 57 -8.97 -16.54 -3.97
C LYS A 57 -8.77 -18.06 -3.95
N PRO A 58 -7.77 -18.62 -3.25
CA PRO A 58 -7.70 -20.06 -3.07
C PRO A 58 -9.04 -20.50 -2.50
N LYS A 59 -9.74 -21.40 -3.19
CA LYS A 59 -10.90 -22.07 -2.60
C LYS A 59 -10.37 -22.79 -1.37
N GLU A 60 -10.75 -22.29 -0.20
CA GLU A 60 -10.61 -23.04 1.05
C GLU A 60 -11.32 -24.38 0.81
N GLN A 61 -10.56 -25.49 0.88
CA GLN A 61 -11.03 -26.86 0.66
C GLN A 61 -11.81 -27.37 1.86
#